data_AF-A0A1A8A0R4-F1
#
_entry.id   AF-A0A1A8A0R4-F1
#
_cell.length_a   1.000
_cell.length_b   1.000
_cell.length_c   1.000
_cell.angle_alpha   90.00
_cell.angle_beta   90.00
_cell.angle_gamma   90.00
#
_symmetry.space_group_name_H-M   'P 1'
#
loop_
_entity.id
_entity.type
_entity.pdbx_description
1 polymer ?
#
loop_
_entity_poly.entity_id
_entity_poly.type
_entity_poly.pdbx_seq_one_letter_code
_entity_poly.pdbx_strand_id
1 'polypeptide(L)'
;FSTGWSCGLHADWTELTNCVPVVMDKKDAQRNKRNFYYITMLRDPVSRYLSEWKHVQRGATWKTALHMCDGRSPTQEELPTCYSGDDWSGVTLKEFMNCQSNLANNRQVRMLADLSLVGCYNLSSMNESQRNHILLSSAMSNLKNMAFYGLTEFQRKTQYLFERTFSLRFIAAFTQINSTRAANVDLSEVVRRRIEELNFLDVQLYEYAKDLFLQRFQFTRQREHQEVRFKRREERRWLREQGRPWPSKRKASGKRGGGLGKGPESDMPTTTEDYTSQVARW
;
A
#
# COMPACT_ATOMS: atom_id res chain seq x y z
N PHE A 1 -8.07 -5.66 15.17
CA PHE A 1 -6.70 -6.06 14.77
C PHE A 1 -6.54 -7.55 14.99
N SER A 2 -5.95 -8.30 14.06
CA SER A 2 -5.78 -9.75 14.18
C SER A 2 -4.83 -10.15 15.31
N THR A 3 -3.78 -9.36 15.54
CA THR A 3 -2.75 -9.60 16.58
C THR A 3 -2.47 -8.37 17.45
N GLY A 4 -3.32 -7.34 17.38
CA GLY A 4 -3.09 -6.07 18.06
C GLY A 4 -1.79 -5.38 17.61
N TRP A 5 -1.18 -4.62 18.50
CA TRP A 5 0.10 -3.91 18.31
C TRP A 5 1.25 -4.64 19.01
N SER A 6 1.38 -5.95 18.76
CA SER A 6 2.36 -6.82 19.46
C SER A 6 3.83 -6.38 19.31
N CYS A 7 4.15 -5.60 18.27
CA CYS A 7 5.49 -5.07 18.00
C CYS A 7 5.57 -3.54 18.13
N GLY A 8 4.59 -2.90 18.75
CA GLY A 8 4.49 -1.45 18.84
C GLY A 8 3.36 -0.86 17.99
N LEU A 9 2.85 0.29 18.43
CA LEU A 9 1.82 1.04 17.71
C LEU A 9 2.39 1.53 16.36
N HIS A 10 1.75 1.16 15.26
CA HIS A 10 2.22 1.46 13.91
C HIS A 10 3.67 1.03 13.65
N ALA A 11 4.06 -0.14 14.17
CA ALA A 11 5.40 -0.69 14.00
C ALA A 11 5.89 -0.61 12.55
N ASP A 12 7.06 -0.03 12.35
CA ASP A 12 7.65 0.18 11.03
C ASP A 12 8.45 -1.05 10.52
N TRP A 13 9.09 -0.93 9.35
CA TRP A 13 9.89 -2.03 8.78
C TRP A 13 11.03 -2.46 9.71
N THR A 14 11.70 -1.51 10.37
CA THR A 14 12.81 -1.79 11.29
C THR A 14 12.28 -2.51 12.53
N GLU A 15 11.14 -2.07 13.07
CA GLU A 15 10.53 -2.70 14.24
C GLU A 15 9.98 -4.10 13.91
N LEU A 16 9.22 -4.24 12.82
CA LEU A 16 8.55 -5.48 12.46
C LEU A 16 9.54 -6.59 12.10
N THR A 17 10.57 -6.30 11.32
CA THR A 17 11.55 -7.32 10.88
C THR A 17 12.38 -7.87 12.04
N ASN A 18 12.59 -7.07 13.09
CA ASN A 18 13.30 -7.49 14.31
C ASN A 18 12.36 -8.11 15.37
N CYS A 19 11.06 -7.84 15.33
CA CYS A 19 10.10 -8.30 16.34
C CYS A 19 9.25 -9.51 15.92
N VAL A 20 8.71 -9.51 14.70
CA VAL A 20 7.69 -10.47 14.26
C VAL A 20 8.16 -11.93 14.36
N PRO A 21 9.38 -12.30 13.89
CA PRO A 21 9.85 -13.68 14.02
C PRO A 21 9.85 -14.16 15.48
N VAL A 22 10.36 -13.33 16.40
CA VAL A 22 10.44 -13.64 17.83
C VAL A 22 9.05 -13.80 18.46
N VAL A 23 8.12 -12.90 18.14
CA VAL A 23 6.75 -12.94 18.69
C VAL A 23 5.98 -14.16 18.18
N MET A 24 6.14 -14.52 16.91
CA MET A 24 5.42 -15.64 16.31
C MET A 24 6.01 -16.98 16.74
N ASP A 25 7.33 -17.09 16.88
CA ASP A 25 7.99 -18.33 17.34
C ASP A 25 7.69 -18.66 18.81
N LYS A 26 7.43 -17.67 19.66
CA LYS A 26 6.96 -17.89 21.04
C LYS A 26 5.53 -18.43 21.12
N LYS A 27 4.70 -18.20 20.10
CA LYS A 27 3.27 -18.55 20.13
C LYS A 27 2.96 -19.97 19.66
N ASP A 28 3.78 -20.58 18.79
CA ASP A 28 3.58 -21.96 18.34
C ASP A 28 4.85 -22.80 18.49
N ALA A 29 4.72 -23.97 19.09
CA ALA A 29 5.80 -24.93 19.37
C ALA A 29 6.42 -25.61 18.12
N GLN A 30 6.05 -25.20 16.90
CA GLN A 30 6.58 -25.78 15.67
C GLN A 30 7.78 -24.99 15.14
N ARG A 31 8.97 -25.59 15.28
CA ARG A 31 10.29 -25.09 14.84
C ARG A 31 10.52 -25.12 13.31
N ASN A 32 9.47 -25.07 12.49
CA ASN A 32 9.65 -24.99 11.04
C ASN A 32 9.94 -23.55 10.63
N LYS A 33 10.82 -23.36 9.65
CA LYS A 33 11.18 -22.05 9.10
C LYS A 33 9.92 -21.37 8.55
N ARG A 34 9.38 -20.38 9.26
CA ARG A 34 8.16 -19.66 8.86
C ARG A 34 8.45 -18.70 7.72
N ASN A 35 7.53 -18.62 6.77
CA ASN A 35 7.57 -17.62 5.70
C ASN A 35 6.75 -16.39 6.12
N PHE A 36 7.39 -15.23 6.19
CA PHE A 36 6.72 -13.96 6.46
C PHE A 36 6.55 -13.17 5.16
N TYR A 37 5.29 -12.94 4.78
CA TYR A 37 4.94 -12.16 3.58
C TYR A 37 4.52 -10.75 3.98
N TYR A 38 5.47 -9.83 3.99
CA TYR A 38 5.20 -8.43 4.32
C TYR A 38 4.37 -7.76 3.24
N ILE A 39 3.40 -6.95 3.68
CA ILE A 39 2.53 -6.15 2.81
C ILE A 39 2.35 -4.73 3.36
N THR A 40 2.06 -3.77 2.49
CA THR A 40 1.76 -2.39 2.92
C THR A 40 0.82 -1.66 1.95
N MET A 41 0.40 -0.46 2.33
CA MET A 41 -0.37 0.48 1.51
C MET A 41 0.35 1.82 1.48
N LEU A 42 0.50 2.40 0.29
CA LEU A 42 1.02 3.76 0.11
C LEU A 42 -0.06 4.72 -0.36
N ARG A 43 0.23 6.01 -0.20
CA ARG A 43 -0.62 7.11 -0.63
C ARG A 43 0.23 8.27 -1.12
N ASP A 44 -0.30 8.99 -2.09
CA ASP A 44 0.24 10.26 -2.56
C ASP A 44 0.70 11.14 -1.36
N PRO A 45 1.97 11.60 -1.32
CA PRO A 45 2.54 12.23 -0.14
C PRO A 45 1.79 13.46 0.34
N VAL A 46 1.33 14.33 -0.56
CA VAL A 46 0.57 15.55 -0.20
C VAL A 46 -0.75 15.15 0.43
N SER A 47 -1.50 14.26 -0.22
CA SER A 47 -2.77 13.74 0.29
C SER A 47 -2.61 13.03 1.63
N ARG A 48 -1.54 12.26 1.80
CA ARG A 48 -1.20 11.53 3.03
C ARG A 48 -0.85 12.50 4.16
N TYR A 49 0.00 13.50 3.89
CA TYR A 49 0.44 14.50 4.85
C TYR A 49 -0.73 15.33 5.38
N LEU A 50 -1.63 15.79 4.49
CA LEU A 50 -2.83 16.53 4.89
C LEU A 50 -3.82 15.67 5.67
N SER A 51 -3.96 14.41 5.29
CA SER A 51 -4.79 13.46 6.04
C SER A 51 -4.27 13.25 7.46
N GLU A 52 -2.95 13.23 7.63
CA GLU A 52 -2.28 13.14 8.93
C GLU A 52 -2.46 14.43 9.73
N TRP A 53 -2.21 15.60 9.14
CA TRP A 53 -2.47 16.90 9.77
C TRP A 53 -3.90 16.97 10.31
N LYS A 54 -4.91 16.64 9.50
CA LYS A 54 -6.31 16.61 9.95
C LYS A 54 -6.57 15.58 11.06
N HIS A 55 -5.76 14.54 11.19
CA HIS A 55 -5.84 13.57 12.29
C HIS A 55 -5.22 14.10 13.56
N VAL A 56 -4.07 14.74 13.45
CA VAL A 56 -3.37 15.38 14.56
C VAL A 56 -4.18 16.55 15.11
N GLN A 57 -4.74 17.39 14.22
CA GLN A 57 -5.62 18.51 14.58
C GLN A 57 -6.82 18.09 15.44
N ARG A 58 -7.26 16.83 15.37
CA ARG A 58 -8.36 16.27 16.20
C ARG A 58 -7.89 15.37 17.34
N GLY A 59 -6.62 15.44 17.73
CA GLY A 59 -6.06 14.78 18.92
C GLY A 59 -5.23 13.52 18.68
N ALA A 60 -4.95 13.13 17.44
CA ALA A 60 -4.03 11.99 17.23
C ALA A 60 -2.57 12.38 17.49
N THR A 61 -1.87 11.55 18.24
CA THR A 61 -0.43 11.75 18.54
C THR A 61 0.42 10.54 18.17
N TRP A 62 -0.14 9.34 18.27
CA TRP A 62 0.61 8.07 18.26
C TRP A 62 1.77 8.03 19.26
N LYS A 63 1.67 8.78 20.36
CA LYS A 63 2.74 8.94 21.36
C LYS A 63 3.20 7.66 22.06
N THR A 64 2.46 6.57 21.93
CA THR A 64 2.82 5.23 22.44
C THR A 64 3.54 4.36 21.40
N ALA A 65 3.92 4.91 20.24
CA ALA A 65 4.81 4.24 19.31
C ALA A 65 6.20 4.08 19.94
N LEU A 66 6.81 2.90 19.76
CA LEU A 66 8.05 2.57 20.45
C LEU A 66 9.27 3.14 19.71
N HIS A 67 9.21 3.19 18.38
CA HIS A 67 10.31 3.65 17.53
C HIS A 67 11.59 2.83 17.79
N MET A 68 11.44 1.52 17.98
CA MET A 68 12.56 0.63 18.31
C MET A 68 13.53 0.52 17.13
N CYS A 69 14.80 0.84 17.39
CA CYS A 69 15.89 0.67 16.44
C CYS A 69 17.16 0.32 17.22
N ASP A 70 17.95 -0.63 16.72
CA ASP A 70 19.14 -1.18 17.40
C ASP A 70 18.90 -1.55 18.88
N GLY A 71 17.71 -2.11 19.15
CA GLY A 71 17.36 -2.65 20.47
C GLY A 71 16.92 -1.62 21.51
N ARG A 72 16.72 -0.34 21.15
CA ARG A 72 16.20 0.70 22.06
C ARG A 72 15.24 1.68 21.39
N SER A 73 14.44 2.37 22.21
CA SER A 73 13.66 3.55 21.80
C SER A 73 14.56 4.81 21.75
N PRO A 74 14.22 5.80 20.92
CA PRO A 74 14.92 7.08 20.90
C PRO A 74 14.67 7.88 22.17
N THR A 75 15.61 8.74 22.54
CA THR A 75 15.43 9.71 23.62
C THR A 75 14.63 10.93 23.13
N GLN A 76 14.21 11.80 24.07
CA GLN A 76 13.51 13.04 23.72
C GLN A 76 14.41 14.01 22.95
N GLU A 77 15.72 13.93 23.12
CA GLU A 77 16.72 14.71 22.35
C GLU A 77 16.83 14.20 20.91
N GLU A 78 16.77 12.87 20.71
CA GLU A 78 16.81 12.26 19.37
C GLU A 78 15.49 12.43 18.62
N LEU A 79 14.36 12.43 19.35
CA LEU A 79 13.02 12.59 18.78
C LEU A 79 12.18 13.59 19.61
N PRO A 80 12.40 14.91 19.44
CA PRO A 80 11.63 15.93 20.15
C PRO A 80 10.17 15.99 19.69
N THR A 81 9.25 16.21 20.63
CA THR A 81 7.82 16.41 20.35
C THR A 81 7.56 17.80 19.75
N CYS A 82 6.60 17.87 18.82
CA CYS A 82 6.16 19.13 18.21
C CYS A 82 5.12 19.91 19.05
N TYR A 83 4.67 19.34 20.17
CA TYR A 83 3.63 19.87 21.01
C TYR A 83 4.02 19.80 22.48
N SER A 84 3.37 20.63 23.28
CA SER A 84 3.45 20.62 24.75
C SER A 84 2.15 20.05 25.32
N GLY A 85 2.22 19.37 26.46
CA GLY A 85 1.05 18.74 27.07
C GLY A 85 0.67 17.41 26.42
N ASP A 86 -0.63 17.12 26.36
CA ASP A 86 -1.13 15.77 26.03
C ASP A 86 -1.18 15.44 24.54
N ASP A 87 -1.47 16.43 23.70
CA ASP A 87 -1.62 16.29 22.25
C ASP A 87 -1.35 17.59 21.47
N TRP A 88 -1.55 17.54 20.15
CA TRP A 88 -1.41 18.69 19.25
C TRP A 88 -2.76 19.08 18.61
N SER A 89 -3.83 18.99 19.40
CA SER A 89 -5.17 19.36 18.95
C SER A 89 -5.26 20.84 18.56
N GLY A 90 -6.09 21.13 17.56
CA GLY A 90 -6.28 22.50 17.05
C GLY A 90 -5.16 23.02 16.14
N VAL A 91 -4.02 22.32 16.00
CA VAL A 91 -2.87 22.77 15.20
C VAL A 91 -3.25 23.20 13.79
N THR A 92 -2.79 24.39 13.39
CA THR A 92 -2.96 24.89 12.02
C THR A 92 -2.02 24.17 11.05
N LEU A 93 -2.34 24.17 9.75
CA LEU A 93 -1.44 23.57 8.76
C LEU A 93 -0.05 24.23 8.76
N LYS A 94 0.00 25.55 8.98
CA LYS A 94 1.24 26.32 9.05
C LYS A 94 2.12 25.86 10.21
N GLU A 95 1.56 25.72 11.42
CA GLU A 95 2.31 25.24 12.59
C GLU A 95 2.75 23.79 12.40
N PHE A 96 1.87 22.95 11.83
CA PHE A 96 2.19 21.55 11.53
C PHE A 96 3.40 21.42 10.59
N MET A 97 3.46 22.26 9.56
CA MET A 97 4.57 22.31 8.59
C MET A 97 5.86 22.93 9.15
N ASN A 98 5.75 23.78 10.17
CA ASN A 98 6.90 24.51 10.73
C ASN A 98 7.66 23.73 11.82
N CYS A 99 7.11 22.63 12.35
CA CYS A 99 7.86 21.78 13.27
C CYS A 99 8.88 20.91 12.54
N GLN A 100 10.17 21.12 12.83
CA GLN A 100 11.27 20.40 12.19
C GLN A 100 11.29 18.90 12.52
N SER A 101 10.90 18.52 13.74
CA SER A 101 10.84 17.12 14.20
C SER A 101 9.52 16.42 13.89
N ASN A 102 8.65 17.01 13.04
CA ASN A 102 7.36 16.41 12.72
C ASN A 102 7.53 15.07 11.98
N LEU A 103 7.15 13.98 12.64
CA LEU A 103 7.19 12.61 12.10
C LEU A 103 6.27 12.39 10.89
N ALA A 104 5.41 13.36 10.55
CA ALA A 104 4.70 13.35 9.28
C ALA A 104 5.64 13.54 8.08
N ASN A 105 6.76 14.26 8.23
CA ASN A 105 7.71 14.51 7.16
C ASN A 105 8.37 13.17 6.75
N ASN A 106 8.33 12.86 5.45
CA ASN A 106 8.91 11.64 4.86
C ASN A 106 8.53 10.34 5.60
N ARG A 107 7.28 10.27 6.09
CA ARG A 107 6.81 9.14 6.91
C ARG A 107 6.91 7.81 6.17
N GLN A 108 6.54 7.75 4.89
CA GLN A 108 6.53 6.47 4.16
C GLN A 108 7.95 5.94 3.95
N VAL A 109 8.89 6.80 3.58
CA VAL A 109 10.31 6.43 3.46
C VAL A 109 10.87 6.01 4.82
N ARG A 110 10.68 6.81 5.87
CA ARG A 110 11.19 6.47 7.20
C ARG A 110 10.64 5.13 7.69
N MET A 111 9.35 4.88 7.50
CA MET A 111 8.71 3.65 7.99
C MET A 111 8.99 2.40 7.12
N LEU A 112 9.53 2.56 5.91
CA LEU A 112 9.88 1.45 5.03
C LEU A 112 11.38 1.18 4.96
N ALA A 113 12.21 2.15 5.33
CA ALA A 113 13.65 1.99 5.38
C ALA A 113 14.08 1.16 6.60
N ASP A 114 15.24 0.55 6.46
CA ASP A 114 16.06 0.10 7.59
C ASP A 114 16.76 1.31 8.22
N LEU A 115 16.31 1.70 9.42
CA LEU A 115 16.83 2.87 10.11
C LEU A 115 18.21 2.60 10.74
N SER A 116 18.60 1.34 10.96
CA SER A 116 19.94 1.00 11.48
C SER A 116 21.05 1.46 10.53
N LEU A 117 20.76 1.48 9.22
CA LEU A 117 21.70 1.94 8.18
C LEU A 117 22.09 3.42 8.31
N VAL A 118 21.33 4.21 9.05
CA VAL A 118 21.54 5.65 9.22
C VAL A 118 21.70 6.08 10.68
N GLY A 119 22.11 5.16 11.56
CA GLY A 119 22.26 5.44 12.99
C GLY A 119 20.93 5.71 13.68
N CYS A 120 19.86 5.05 13.24
CA CYS A 120 18.51 5.18 13.79
C CYS A 120 17.99 6.62 13.75
N TYR A 121 17.65 7.17 14.93
CA TYR A 121 17.15 8.53 15.10
C TYR A 121 18.26 9.53 15.44
N ASN A 122 19.51 9.10 15.54
CA ASN A 122 20.64 10.00 15.73
C ASN A 122 20.99 10.71 14.42
N LEU A 123 20.45 11.92 14.26
CA LEU A 123 20.66 12.75 13.07
C LEU A 123 22.10 13.25 12.90
N SER A 124 22.92 13.22 13.96
CA SER A 124 24.32 13.64 13.92
C SER A 124 25.28 12.53 13.49
N SER A 125 24.79 11.31 13.28
CA SER A 125 25.63 10.16 12.89
C SER A 125 26.23 10.30 11.49
N MET A 126 25.57 11.05 10.59
CA MET A 126 26.03 11.29 9.23
C MET A 126 25.37 12.51 8.60
N ASN A 127 25.91 12.94 7.47
CA ASN A 127 25.44 14.09 6.71
C ASN A 127 24.01 13.84 6.18
N GLU A 128 23.17 14.86 6.18
CA GLU A 128 21.77 14.75 5.75
C GLU A 128 21.63 14.23 4.31
N SER A 129 22.46 14.70 3.38
CA SER A 129 22.42 14.24 1.98
C SER A 129 22.70 12.73 1.86
N GLN A 130 23.70 12.24 2.59
CA GLN A 130 24.04 10.81 2.63
C GLN A 130 22.91 10.00 3.28
N ARG A 131 22.40 10.47 4.42
CA ARG A 131 21.27 9.86 5.14
C ARG A 131 20.04 9.72 4.23
N ASN A 132 19.69 10.79 3.53
CA ASN A 132 18.54 10.85 2.63
C ASN A 132 18.67 9.84 1.48
N HIS A 133 19.86 9.71 0.90
CA HIS A 133 20.12 8.73 -0.15
C HIS A 133 19.97 7.28 0.36
N ILE A 134 20.53 6.97 1.52
CA ILE A 134 20.45 5.63 2.13
C ILE A 134 18.99 5.28 2.47
N LEU A 135 18.25 6.20 3.10
CA LEU A 135 16.85 5.99 3.44
C LEU A 135 15.98 5.71 2.23
N LEU A 136 16.11 6.51 1.16
CA LEU A 136 15.33 6.34 -0.06
C LEU A 136 15.64 5.00 -0.73
N SER A 137 16.92 4.67 -0.88
CA SER A 137 17.37 3.41 -1.48
C SER A 137 16.87 2.19 -0.68
N SER A 138 16.99 2.25 0.64
CA SER A 138 16.50 1.21 1.55
C SER A 138 14.98 1.03 1.44
N ALA A 139 14.21 2.12 1.51
CA ALA A 139 12.76 2.08 1.39
C ALA A 139 12.29 1.52 0.03
N MET A 140 12.92 1.92 -1.08
CA MET A 140 12.62 1.38 -2.42
C MET A 140 12.92 -0.11 -2.50
N SER A 141 14.07 -0.54 -1.99
CA SER A 141 14.48 -1.96 -1.96
C SER A 141 13.50 -2.80 -1.14
N ASN A 142 13.19 -2.36 0.08
CA ASN A 142 12.29 -3.06 0.99
C ASN A 142 10.88 -3.16 0.39
N LEU A 143 10.33 -2.06 -0.12
CA LEU A 143 9.03 -2.03 -0.78
C LEU A 143 8.97 -2.95 -1.99
N LYS A 144 10.00 -2.94 -2.84
CA LYS A 144 10.10 -3.82 -4.02
C LYS A 144 10.09 -5.29 -3.61
N ASN A 145 10.78 -5.64 -2.53
CA ASN A 145 10.93 -7.02 -2.06
C ASN A 145 9.77 -7.52 -1.18
N MET A 146 8.84 -6.65 -0.78
CA MET A 146 7.58 -7.08 -0.16
C MET A 146 6.77 -7.97 -1.09
N ALA A 147 6.02 -8.91 -0.50
CA ALA A 147 5.16 -9.83 -1.25
C ALA A 147 4.09 -9.07 -2.04
N PHE A 148 3.55 -8.01 -1.46
CA PHE A 148 2.56 -7.15 -2.10
C PHE A 148 2.57 -5.75 -1.48
N TYR A 149 2.25 -4.73 -2.27
CA TYR A 149 1.81 -3.45 -1.74
C TYR A 149 0.72 -2.87 -2.63
N GLY A 150 -0.15 -2.06 -2.02
CA GLY A 150 -1.22 -1.36 -2.71
C GLY A 150 -1.07 0.15 -2.69
N LEU A 151 -1.89 0.81 -3.51
CA LEU A 151 -1.95 2.26 -3.61
C LEU A 151 -3.37 2.73 -3.35
N THR A 152 -3.50 3.71 -2.45
CA THR A 152 -4.81 4.20 -1.97
C THR A 152 -5.67 4.78 -3.10
N GLU A 153 -5.04 5.36 -4.13
CA GLU A 153 -5.69 5.90 -5.33
C GLU A 153 -6.15 4.84 -6.34
N PHE A 154 -5.81 3.56 -6.13
CA PHE A 154 -6.11 2.46 -7.05
C PHE A 154 -6.74 1.26 -6.34
N GLN A 155 -7.87 1.45 -5.65
CA GLN A 155 -8.50 0.40 -4.82
C GLN A 155 -8.79 -0.91 -5.58
N ARG A 156 -9.38 -0.83 -6.78
CA ARG A 156 -9.67 -2.03 -7.60
C ARG A 156 -8.41 -2.73 -8.11
N LYS A 157 -7.38 -1.99 -8.55
CA LYS A 157 -6.10 -2.60 -8.97
C LYS A 157 -5.36 -3.23 -7.80
N THR A 158 -5.44 -2.59 -6.62
CA THR A 158 -4.91 -3.10 -5.35
C THR A 158 -5.57 -4.43 -5.01
N GLN A 159 -6.90 -4.50 -5.06
CA GLN A 159 -7.64 -5.75 -4.88
C GLN A 159 -7.17 -6.82 -5.88
N TYR A 160 -7.16 -6.50 -7.18
CA TYR A 160 -6.77 -7.43 -8.24
C TYR A 160 -5.37 -8.04 -8.00
N LEU A 161 -4.39 -7.20 -7.71
CA LEU A 161 -3.02 -7.66 -7.48
C LEU A 161 -2.91 -8.47 -6.19
N PHE A 162 -3.56 -8.07 -5.09
CA PHE A 162 -3.56 -8.86 -3.84
C PHE A 162 -4.11 -10.27 -4.07
N GLU A 163 -5.26 -10.37 -4.74
CA GLU A 163 -5.91 -11.64 -5.08
C GLU A 163 -4.98 -12.55 -5.90
N ARG A 164 -4.23 -11.99 -6.86
CA ARG A 164 -3.30 -12.77 -7.71
C ARG A 164 -1.99 -13.10 -7.01
N THR A 165 -1.47 -12.24 -6.15
CA THR A 165 -0.25 -12.51 -5.39
C THR A 165 -0.44 -13.71 -4.46
N PHE A 166 -1.57 -13.77 -3.76
CA PHE A 166 -1.81 -14.79 -2.73
C PHE A 166 -2.76 -15.90 -3.18
N SER A 167 -3.25 -15.88 -4.42
CA SER A 167 -4.30 -16.79 -4.91
C SER A 167 -5.55 -16.80 -4.02
N LEU A 168 -5.97 -15.61 -3.59
CA LEU A 168 -7.13 -15.38 -2.74
C LEU A 168 -8.21 -14.61 -3.50
N ARG A 169 -9.42 -14.51 -2.93
CA ARG A 169 -10.53 -13.70 -3.45
C ARG A 169 -11.22 -12.96 -2.31
N PHE A 170 -11.52 -11.67 -2.52
CA PHE A 170 -12.38 -10.94 -1.61
C PHE A 170 -13.85 -11.20 -1.95
N ILE A 171 -14.71 -11.21 -0.91
CA ILE A 171 -16.16 -11.41 -1.06
C ILE A 171 -16.78 -10.20 -1.77
N ALA A 172 -16.37 -9.00 -1.38
CA ALA A 172 -16.88 -7.74 -1.93
C ALA A 172 -15.80 -6.99 -2.72
N ALA A 173 -16.23 -6.32 -3.79
CA ALA A 173 -15.37 -5.43 -4.55
C ALA A 173 -14.96 -4.20 -3.72
N PHE A 174 -13.68 -3.83 -3.79
CA PHE A 174 -13.18 -2.60 -3.17
C PHE A 174 -13.76 -1.39 -3.91
N THR A 175 -14.19 -0.37 -3.16
CA THR A 175 -14.76 0.86 -3.71
C THR A 175 -13.77 2.01 -3.59
N GLN A 176 -13.61 2.79 -4.67
CA GLN A 176 -12.79 4.00 -4.62
C GLN A 176 -13.59 5.13 -3.94
N ILE A 177 -13.09 5.63 -2.81
CA ILE A 177 -13.69 6.77 -2.09
C ILE A 177 -12.71 7.94 -2.14
N ASN A 178 -12.92 8.86 -3.09
CA ASN A 178 -12.04 10.00 -3.32
C ASN A 178 -12.39 11.21 -2.45
N SER A 179 -13.62 11.30 -1.93
CA SER A 179 -14.09 12.32 -0.98
C SER A 179 -13.48 12.12 0.41
N THR A 180 -12.17 12.31 0.51
CA THR A 180 -11.41 12.16 1.76
C THR A 180 -11.24 13.50 2.47
N ARG A 181 -10.94 13.48 3.78
CA ARG A 181 -10.66 14.71 4.54
C ARG A 181 -9.53 15.55 3.94
N ALA A 182 -8.57 14.92 3.25
CA ALA A 182 -7.50 15.60 2.52
C ALA A 182 -8.00 16.26 1.23
N ALA A 183 -8.92 15.62 0.50
CA ALA A 183 -9.48 16.15 -0.75
C ALA A 183 -10.37 17.39 -0.53
N ASN A 184 -10.86 17.60 0.68
CA ASN A 184 -11.67 18.77 1.04
C ASN A 184 -10.83 19.98 1.50
N VAL A 185 -9.50 19.88 1.47
CA VAL A 185 -8.62 21.01 1.81
C VAL A 185 -8.32 21.77 0.52
N ASP A 186 -8.77 23.02 0.45
CA ASP A 186 -8.35 23.92 -0.61
C ASP A 186 -6.88 24.32 -0.38
N LEU A 187 -6.04 24.09 -1.38
CA LEU A 187 -4.60 24.25 -1.28
C LEU A 187 -4.13 25.20 -2.37
N SER A 188 -3.49 26.30 -1.96
CA SER A 188 -2.72 27.08 -2.91
C SER A 188 -1.51 26.27 -3.40
N GLU A 189 -1.11 26.54 -4.64
CA GLU A 189 0.05 25.92 -5.28
C GLU A 189 1.33 26.11 -4.46
N VAL A 190 1.47 27.24 -3.77
CA VAL A 190 2.60 27.54 -2.88
C VAL A 190 2.62 26.59 -1.68
N VAL A 191 1.46 26.34 -1.06
CA VAL A 191 1.37 25.41 0.09
C VAL A 191 1.61 23.97 -0.36
N ARG A 192 1.09 23.58 -1.52
CA ARG A 192 1.36 22.27 -2.12
C ARG A 192 2.85 22.01 -2.30
N ARG A 193 3.57 22.91 -2.98
CA ARG A 193 5.01 22.77 -3.20
C ARG A 193 5.78 22.68 -1.89
N ARG A 194 5.38 23.48 -0.89
CA ARG A 194 6.01 23.41 0.42
C ARG A 194 5.79 22.05 1.12
N ILE A 195 4.62 21.43 0.96
CA ILE A 195 4.38 20.07 1.48
C ILE A 195 5.21 19.04 0.70
N GLU A 196 5.33 19.18 -0.62
CA GLU A 196 6.19 18.33 -1.45
C GLU A 196 7.66 18.44 -1.04
N GLU A 197 8.17 19.64 -0.77
CA GLU A 197 9.52 19.88 -0.24
C GLU A 197 9.73 19.19 1.12
N LEU A 198 8.78 19.30 2.04
CA LEU A 198 8.85 18.62 3.35
C LEU A 198 8.80 17.09 3.24
N ASN A 199 8.26 16.58 2.13
CA ASN A 199 8.06 15.15 1.86
C ASN A 199 8.82 14.69 0.61
N PHE A 200 9.93 15.33 0.26
CA PHE A 200 10.61 15.11 -1.02
C PHE A 200 11.15 13.68 -1.21
N LEU A 201 11.46 12.95 -0.13
CA LEU A 201 11.81 11.53 -0.22
C LEU A 201 10.56 10.69 -0.46
N ASP A 202 9.46 11.00 0.23
CA ASP A 202 8.18 10.35 0.02
C ASP A 202 7.66 10.58 -1.42
N VAL A 203 7.88 11.75 -2.02
CA VAL A 203 7.56 12.04 -3.43
C VAL A 203 8.31 11.09 -4.35
N GLN A 204 9.65 11.00 -4.22
CA GLN A 204 10.46 10.11 -5.03
C GLN A 204 10.11 8.62 -4.83
N LEU A 205 9.87 8.20 -3.58
CA LEU A 205 9.42 6.85 -3.27
C LEU A 205 8.06 6.56 -3.92
N TYR A 206 7.13 7.52 -3.85
CA TYR A 206 5.79 7.33 -4.37
C TYR A 206 5.76 7.24 -5.91
N GLU A 207 6.55 8.07 -6.59
CA GLU A 207 6.72 7.98 -8.05
C GLU A 207 7.24 6.60 -8.47
N TYR A 208 8.30 6.13 -7.81
CA TYR A 208 8.84 4.80 -8.00
C TYR A 208 7.80 3.70 -7.74
N ALA A 209 7.11 3.79 -6.60
CA ALA A 209 6.12 2.80 -6.18
C ALA A 209 4.94 2.74 -7.14
N LYS A 210 4.50 3.89 -7.66
CA LYS A 210 3.41 4.01 -8.62
C LYS A 210 3.75 3.39 -9.95
N ASP A 211 4.93 3.67 -10.49
CA ASP A 211 5.41 3.07 -11.73
C ASP A 211 5.50 1.54 -11.60
N LEU A 212 6.22 1.05 -10.59
CA LEU A 212 6.37 -0.39 -10.33
C LEU A 212 5.01 -1.08 -10.11
N PHE A 213 4.07 -0.45 -9.41
CA PHE A 213 2.74 -1.01 -9.16
C PHE A 213 1.93 -1.15 -10.45
N LEU A 214 1.94 -0.12 -11.31
CA LEU A 214 1.24 -0.16 -12.59
C LEU A 214 1.88 -1.17 -13.54
N GLN A 215 3.21 -1.31 -13.55
CA GLN A 215 3.90 -2.37 -14.29
C GLN A 215 3.51 -3.76 -13.80
N ARG A 216 3.50 -4.01 -12.47
CA ARG A 216 3.03 -5.27 -11.87
C ARG A 216 1.59 -5.60 -12.28
N PHE A 217 0.72 -4.60 -12.27
CA PHE A 217 -0.67 -4.75 -12.71
C PHE A 217 -0.75 -5.16 -14.19
N GLN A 218 -0.07 -4.44 -15.08
CA GLN A 218 -0.08 -4.73 -16.52
C GLN A 218 0.50 -6.11 -16.82
N PHE A 219 1.65 -6.45 -16.22
CA PHE A 219 2.28 -7.75 -16.39
C PHE A 219 1.36 -8.90 -15.97
N THR A 220 0.77 -8.81 -14.76
CA THR A 220 -0.12 -9.84 -14.23
C THR A 220 -1.37 -10.02 -15.12
N ARG A 221 -1.95 -8.90 -15.58
CA ARG A 221 -3.11 -8.91 -16.47
C ARG A 221 -2.81 -9.51 -17.84
N GLN A 222 -1.66 -9.17 -18.43
CA GLN A 222 -1.23 -9.73 -19.71
C GLN A 222 -0.98 -11.24 -19.60
N ARG A 223 -0.33 -11.69 -18.52
CA ARG A 223 -0.09 -13.12 -18.27
C ARG A 223 -1.40 -13.90 -18.15
N GLU A 224 -2.36 -13.39 -17.37
CA GLU A 224 -3.69 -14.00 -17.24
C GLU A 224 -4.43 -14.08 -18.59
N HIS A 225 -4.36 -13.03 -19.40
CA HIS A 225 -4.92 -13.04 -20.76
C HIS A 225 -4.26 -14.09 -21.66
N GLN A 226 -2.94 -14.29 -21.56
CA GLN A 226 -2.22 -15.32 -22.32
C GLN A 226 -2.61 -16.73 -21.88
N GLU A 227 -2.72 -16.99 -20.58
CA GLU A 227 -3.19 -18.26 -20.04
C GLU A 227 -4.60 -18.60 -20.51
N VAL A 228 -5.53 -17.64 -20.48
CA VAL A 228 -6.90 -17.83 -20.99
C VAL A 228 -6.89 -18.10 -22.50
N ARG A 229 -6.04 -17.43 -23.27
CA ARG A 229 -5.90 -17.69 -24.72
C ARG A 229 -5.34 -19.09 -24.99
N PHE A 230 -4.37 -19.53 -24.20
CA PHE A 230 -3.78 -20.85 -24.32
C PHE A 230 -4.81 -21.95 -24.02
N LYS A 231 -5.51 -21.86 -22.88
CA LYS A 231 -6.60 -22.80 -22.53
C LYS A 231 -7.69 -22.88 -23.61
N ARG A 232 -8.10 -21.73 -24.17
CA ARG A 232 -9.06 -21.70 -25.30
C ARG A 232 -8.52 -22.37 -26.57
N ARG A 233 -7.22 -22.32 -26.83
CA ARG A 233 -6.60 -22.99 -27.99
C ARG A 233 -6.52 -24.49 -27.78
N GLU A 234 -6.19 -24.94 -26.58
CA GLU A 234 -6.18 -26.36 -26.21
C GLU A 234 -7.59 -26.96 -26.28
N GLU A 235 -8.59 -26.28 -25.72
CA GLU A 235 -9.99 -26.68 -25.81
C GLU A 235 -10.46 -26.79 -27.27
N ARG A 236 -10.04 -25.85 -28.14
CA ARG A 236 -10.31 -25.92 -29.59
C ARG A 236 -9.67 -27.13 -30.25
N ARG A 237 -8.44 -27.47 -29.86
CA ARG A 237 -7.73 -28.63 -30.41
C ARG A 237 -8.42 -29.92 -29.98
N TRP A 238 -8.72 -30.06 -28.70
CA TRP A 238 -9.41 -31.22 -28.14
C TRP A 238 -10.79 -31.44 -28.77
N LEU A 239 -11.59 -30.38 -28.94
CA LEU A 239 -12.90 -30.49 -29.62
C LEU A 239 -12.76 -30.95 -31.08
N ARG A 240 -11.73 -30.48 -31.81
CA ARG A 240 -11.45 -30.93 -33.18
C ARG A 240 -11.06 -32.40 -33.24
N GLU A 241 -10.22 -32.86 -32.31
CA GLU A 241 -9.83 -34.28 -32.20
C GLU A 241 -11.03 -35.19 -31.91
N GLN A 242 -12.02 -34.69 -31.16
CA GLN A 242 -13.28 -35.41 -30.90
C GLN A 242 -14.35 -35.26 -32.00
N GLY A 243 -14.05 -34.58 -33.11
CA GLY A 243 -15.03 -34.31 -34.17
C GLY A 243 -16.19 -33.41 -33.73
N ARG A 244 -16.06 -32.67 -32.61
CA ARG A 244 -17.09 -31.79 -32.08
C ARG A 244 -16.89 -30.36 -32.59
N PRO A 245 -17.95 -29.69 -33.08
CA PRO A 245 -17.86 -28.30 -33.53
C PRO A 245 -17.60 -27.35 -32.35
N TRP A 246 -16.80 -26.30 -32.58
CA TRP A 246 -16.59 -25.25 -31.58
C TRP A 246 -17.92 -24.54 -31.28
N PRO A 247 -18.30 -24.36 -30.00
CA PRO A 247 -19.52 -23.63 -29.66
C PRO A 247 -19.47 -22.21 -30.24
N SER A 248 -20.31 -21.95 -31.24
CA SER A 248 -20.60 -20.59 -31.70
C SER A 248 -21.18 -19.82 -30.52
N LYS A 249 -20.53 -18.70 -30.14
CA LYS A 249 -21.15 -17.75 -29.21
C LYS A 249 -22.45 -17.27 -29.87
N ARG A 250 -23.59 -17.85 -29.48
CA ARG A 250 -24.90 -17.32 -29.84
C ARG A 250 -24.92 -15.85 -29.43
N LYS A 251 -24.97 -14.95 -30.41
CA LYS A 251 -25.33 -13.56 -30.18
C LYS A 251 -26.62 -13.59 -29.37
N ALA A 252 -26.61 -13.00 -28.19
CA ALA A 252 -27.83 -12.66 -27.48
C ALA A 252 -28.55 -11.57 -28.28
N SER A 253 -29.20 -11.96 -29.37
CA SER A 253 -30.26 -11.18 -29.99
C SER A 253 -31.49 -11.42 -29.15
N GLY A 254 -31.78 -10.50 -28.23
CA GLY A 254 -33.00 -10.50 -27.45
C GLY A 254 -34.22 -10.40 -28.37
N LYS A 255 -34.92 -11.52 -28.55
CA LYS A 255 -36.36 -11.54 -28.77
C LYS A 255 -36.97 -12.37 -27.65
N ARG A 256 -37.87 -11.72 -26.92
CA ARG A 256 -38.74 -12.27 -25.88
C ARG A 256 -39.42 -13.56 -26.35
N GLY A 257 -39.48 -14.57 -25.49
CA GLY A 257 -40.31 -15.76 -25.67
C GLY A 257 -39.89 -16.87 -24.71
N GLY A 258 -40.74 -17.20 -23.75
CA GLY A 258 -40.45 -18.08 -22.62
C GLY A 258 -40.19 -19.57 -22.96
N GLY A 259 -39.68 -20.29 -21.98
CA GLY A 259 -39.57 -21.76 -22.02
C GLY A 259 -38.43 -22.30 -21.16
N LEU A 260 -38.79 -23.05 -20.12
CA LEU A 260 -37.94 -23.75 -19.16
C LEU A 260 -36.82 -24.62 -19.78
N GLY A 261 -35.65 -24.64 -19.13
CA GLY A 261 -34.60 -25.63 -19.35
C GLY A 261 -33.32 -25.35 -18.54
N LYS A 262 -33.18 -25.99 -17.37
CA LYS A 262 -31.95 -26.01 -16.55
C LYS A 262 -30.86 -26.84 -17.24
N GLY A 263 -29.67 -26.26 -17.39
CA GLY A 263 -28.41 -26.90 -17.84
C GLY A 263 -27.24 -25.95 -17.58
N PRO A 264 -26.03 -26.47 -17.28
CA PRO A 264 -25.13 -25.90 -16.28
C PRO A 264 -24.58 -24.53 -16.69
N GLU A 265 -24.80 -23.55 -15.83
CA GLU A 265 -24.14 -22.24 -15.88
C GLU A 265 -22.63 -22.46 -15.87
N SER A 266 -21.99 -22.13 -16.98
CA SER A 266 -20.57 -21.87 -16.99
C SER A 266 -20.33 -20.58 -16.22
N ASP A 267 -20.08 -20.73 -14.92
CA ASP A 267 -19.53 -19.71 -14.03
C ASP A 267 -18.13 -19.28 -14.51
N MET A 268 -18.11 -18.51 -15.58
CA MET A 268 -17.00 -17.62 -15.89
C MET A 268 -17.55 -16.23 -15.63
N PRO A 269 -17.23 -15.60 -14.48
CA PRO A 269 -17.63 -14.22 -14.27
C PRO A 269 -16.95 -13.42 -15.38
N THR A 270 -17.75 -12.93 -16.33
CA THR A 270 -17.38 -11.83 -17.20
C THR A 270 -17.21 -10.62 -16.30
N THR A 271 -16.05 -10.52 -15.67
CA THR A 271 -15.57 -9.32 -15.02
C THR A 271 -15.28 -8.30 -16.12
N THR A 272 -16.32 -7.61 -16.57
CA THR A 272 -16.18 -6.25 -17.10
C THR A 272 -15.71 -5.37 -15.95
N GLU A 273 -14.44 -5.51 -15.58
CA GLU A 273 -13.84 -4.72 -14.54
C GLU A 273 -13.31 -3.43 -15.13
N ASP A 274 -14.10 -2.39 -14.86
CA ASP A 274 -13.78 -0.99 -15.04
C ASP A 274 -12.57 -0.62 -14.14
N TYR A 275 -11.39 -1.06 -14.55
CA TYR A 275 -10.10 -0.65 -13.96
C TYR A 275 -9.63 0.71 -14.50
N THR A 276 -10.49 1.38 -15.26
CA THR A 276 -10.22 2.63 -15.98
C THR A 276 -10.46 3.89 -15.16
N SER A 277 -10.64 3.77 -13.83
CA SER A 277 -10.76 4.94 -12.96
C SER A 277 -9.56 5.86 -13.15
N GLN A 278 -9.80 7.02 -13.76
CA GLN A 278 -8.85 8.10 -13.86
C GLN A 278 -8.49 8.56 -12.45
N VAL A 279 -7.18 8.73 -12.23
CA VAL A 279 -6.65 9.30 -11.01
C VAL A 279 -7.07 10.76 -10.98
N ALA A 280 -7.84 11.16 -9.98
CA ALA A 280 -7.91 12.57 -9.63
C ALA A 280 -6.55 12.93 -9.01
N ARG A 281 -5.70 13.60 -9.79
CA ARG A 281 -4.54 14.31 -9.26
C ARG A 281 -5.10 15.50 -8.49
N TRP A 282 -4.89 15.52 -7.19
CA TRP A 282 -5.26 16.64 -6.33
C TRP A 282 -4.02 17.39 -6.03
#